data_AF-A0A518LLX0-F1
#
_entry.id   AF-A0A518LLX0-F1
#
_cell.length_a   1.000
_cell.length_b   1.000
_cell.length_c   1.000
_cell.angle_alpha   90.00
_cell.angle_beta   90.00
_cell.angle_gamma   90.00
#
_symmetry.space_group_name_H-M   'P 1'
#
loop_
_entity.id
_entity.type
_entity.pdbx_description
1 polymer ?
#
loop_
_entity_poly.entity_id
_entity_poly.type
_entity_poly.pdbx_seq_one_letter_code
_entity_poly.pdbx_strand_id
1 'polypeptide(L)'
;MAKSKIELEGDCEKYYQHLAESRAAQESGDYLLALECAAKCLDFVDGMMRFERKYEEKEFRSVTAIDFILRIAPLFLCKQLLLQIEALLKSQRLIEKNTSQDLGDKLSEAWLALKNAYRLWNHLEQNPDSRQDELEEILGWVQEDWRQLCLRWEEFGLVYREPEGVSYRIRLRYPMREPTEGKCPACGETVKKPRCELLTQTPCDACGKVEVFVLVVNSASASV
;
A
#
# COMPACT_ATOMS: atom_id res chain seq x y z
N MET A 1 -28.74 7.80 14.50
CA MET A 1 -29.18 6.96 15.64
C MET A 1 -27.93 6.34 16.28
N ALA A 2 -27.90 6.19 17.60
CA ALA A 2 -26.81 5.48 18.26
C ALA A 2 -26.92 3.99 17.91
N LYS A 3 -25.80 3.36 17.51
CA LYS A 3 -25.74 1.91 17.26
C LYS A 3 -26.02 1.14 18.56
N SER A 4 -26.79 0.07 18.45
CA SER A 4 -27.07 -0.89 19.51
C SER A 4 -25.81 -1.69 19.88
N LYS A 5 -25.83 -2.39 21.02
CA LYS A 5 -24.71 -3.27 21.41
C LYS A 5 -24.41 -4.32 20.34
N ILE A 6 -25.46 -4.96 19.80
CA ILE A 6 -25.34 -6.04 18.81
C ILE A 6 -24.71 -5.53 17.51
N GLU A 7 -25.08 -4.32 17.06
CA GLU A 7 -24.45 -3.72 15.87
C GLU A 7 -22.97 -3.40 16.10
N LEU A 8 -22.62 -2.88 17.28
CA LEU A 8 -21.23 -2.58 17.63
C LEU A 8 -20.38 -3.85 17.75
N GLU A 9 -20.95 -4.92 18.32
CA GLU A 9 -20.33 -6.24 18.41
C GLU A 9 -20.07 -6.82 17.01
N GLY A 10 -21.07 -6.74 16.11
CA GLY A 10 -20.91 -7.18 14.73
C GLY A 10 -19.87 -6.38 13.94
N ASP A 11 -19.73 -5.07 14.17
CA ASP A 11 -18.63 -4.27 13.59
C ASP A 11 -17.27 -4.73 14.16
N CYS A 12 -17.19 -5.02 15.45
CA CYS A 12 -15.98 -5.51 16.11
C CYS A 12 -15.53 -6.86 15.53
N GLU A 13 -16.46 -7.81 15.37
CA GLU A 13 -16.19 -9.12 14.76
C GLU A 13 -15.67 -8.98 13.33
N LYS A 14 -16.32 -8.17 12.49
CA LYS A 14 -15.90 -7.93 11.10
C LYS A 14 -14.53 -7.27 11.01
N TYR A 15 -14.26 -6.29 11.88
CA TYR A 15 -12.95 -5.67 11.98
C TYR A 15 -11.86 -6.71 12.22
N TYR A 16 -12.05 -7.58 13.21
CA TYR A 16 -11.07 -8.60 13.57
C TYR A 16 -10.94 -9.71 12.53
N GLN A 17 -12.03 -10.06 11.86
CA GLN A 17 -11.98 -10.98 10.73
C GLN A 17 -11.08 -10.44 9.61
N HIS A 18 -11.32 -9.22 9.14
CA HIS A 18 -10.51 -8.63 8.07
C HIS A 18 -9.06 -8.37 8.50
N LEU A 19 -8.83 -8.05 9.78
CA LEU A 19 -7.48 -7.92 10.31
C LEU A 19 -6.74 -9.26 10.30
N ALA A 20 -7.42 -10.37 10.63
CA ALA A 20 -6.83 -11.70 10.55
C ALA A 20 -6.51 -12.11 9.11
N GLU A 21 -7.42 -11.83 8.16
CA GLU A 21 -7.19 -12.04 6.71
C GLU A 21 -5.97 -11.23 6.23
N SER A 22 -5.87 -9.96 6.65
CA SER A 22 -4.73 -9.08 6.32
C SER A 22 -3.40 -9.65 6.84
N ARG A 23 -3.38 -10.15 8.08
CA ARG A 23 -2.18 -10.79 8.66
C ARG A 23 -1.78 -12.07 7.94
N ALA A 24 -2.74 -12.93 7.62
CA ALA A 24 -2.47 -14.16 6.88
C ALA A 24 -1.88 -13.87 5.49
N ALA A 25 -2.40 -12.86 4.79
CA ALA A 25 -1.86 -12.39 3.51
C ALA A 25 -0.45 -11.78 3.67
N GLN A 26 -0.20 -11.04 4.75
CA GLN A 26 1.14 -10.51 5.05
C GLN A 26 2.14 -11.66 5.29
N GLU A 27 1.74 -12.69 6.03
CA GLU A 27 2.57 -13.87 6.34
C GLU A 27 2.88 -14.71 5.09
N SER A 28 1.97 -14.75 4.11
CA SER A 28 2.21 -15.40 2.81
C SER A 28 3.00 -14.52 1.82
N GLY A 29 3.32 -13.28 2.20
CA GLY A 29 4.03 -12.31 1.34
C GLY A 29 3.14 -11.61 0.31
N ASP A 30 1.82 -11.80 0.34
CA ASP A 30 0.87 -11.09 -0.52
C ASP A 30 0.46 -9.75 0.10
N TYR A 31 1.36 -8.78 0.00
CA TYR A 31 1.18 -7.45 0.62
C TYR A 31 0.07 -6.62 -0.02
N LEU A 32 -0.27 -6.86 -1.29
CA LEU A 32 -1.39 -6.17 -1.94
C LEU A 32 -2.71 -6.68 -1.38
N LEU A 33 -2.89 -8.00 -1.28
CA LEU A 33 -4.06 -8.58 -0.61
C LEU A 33 -4.13 -8.16 0.87
N ALA A 34 -2.98 -8.12 1.56
CA ALA A 34 -2.92 -7.67 2.94
C ALA A 34 -3.41 -6.22 3.09
N LEU A 35 -3.02 -5.33 2.17
CA LEU A 35 -3.50 -3.94 2.13
C LEU A 35 -5.00 -3.86 1.84
N GLU A 36 -5.53 -4.66 0.90
CA GLU A 36 -6.96 -4.71 0.61
C GLU A 36 -7.78 -5.15 1.81
N CYS A 37 -7.37 -6.22 2.51
CA CYS A 37 -8.03 -6.68 3.73
C CYS A 37 -7.92 -5.64 4.86
N ALA A 38 -6.77 -4.99 5.02
CA ALA A 38 -6.62 -3.90 5.99
C ALA A 38 -7.54 -2.71 5.65
N ALA A 39 -7.72 -2.39 4.37
CA ALA A 39 -8.61 -1.31 3.93
C ALA A 39 -10.08 -1.60 4.27
N LYS A 40 -10.53 -2.87 4.15
CA LYS A 40 -11.88 -3.27 4.58
C LYS A 40 -12.12 -3.06 6.08
N CYS A 41 -11.06 -3.08 6.90
CA CYS A 41 -11.19 -2.80 8.33
C CYS A 41 -11.66 -1.36 8.61
N LEU A 42 -11.37 -0.40 7.71
CA LEU A 42 -11.63 1.03 7.93
C LEU A 42 -13.12 1.33 8.12
N ASP A 43 -14.00 0.59 7.46
CA ASP A 43 -15.46 0.73 7.57
C ASP A 43 -15.98 0.39 8.98
N PHE A 44 -15.22 -0.40 9.74
CA PHE A 44 -15.62 -0.94 11.03
C PHE A 44 -14.86 -0.34 12.23
N VAL A 45 -13.90 0.57 11.99
CA VAL A 45 -13.06 1.15 13.07
C VAL A 45 -13.88 1.85 14.15
N ASP A 46 -14.82 2.73 13.77
CA ASP A 46 -15.65 3.45 14.75
C ASP A 46 -16.50 2.49 15.62
N GLY A 47 -17.10 1.48 14.99
CA GLY A 47 -17.92 0.49 15.68
C GLY A 47 -17.09 -0.35 16.65
N MET A 48 -15.97 -0.88 16.18
CA MET A 48 -15.01 -1.64 16.97
C MET A 48 -14.50 -0.82 18.17
N MET A 49 -14.03 0.41 17.95
CA MET A 49 -13.49 1.24 19.03
C MET A 49 -14.55 1.57 20.09
N ARG A 50 -15.79 1.86 19.68
CA ARG A 50 -16.89 2.10 20.62
C ARG A 50 -17.24 0.86 21.42
N PHE A 51 -17.25 -0.32 20.80
CA PHE A 51 -17.51 -1.57 21.48
C PHE A 51 -16.46 -1.84 22.56
N GLU A 52 -15.18 -1.89 22.17
CA GLU A 52 -14.10 -2.27 23.08
C GLU A 52 -13.92 -1.27 24.22
N ARG A 53 -14.15 0.03 23.99
CA ARG A 53 -14.13 1.00 25.10
C ARG A 53 -15.28 0.83 26.07
N LYS A 54 -16.48 0.60 25.54
CA LYS A 54 -17.70 0.60 26.35
C LYS A 54 -17.88 -0.70 27.12
N TYR A 55 -17.46 -1.83 26.56
CA TYR A 55 -17.72 -3.16 27.11
C TYR A 55 -16.46 -3.91 27.54
N GLU A 56 -15.30 -3.59 26.97
CA GLU A 56 -14.01 -4.25 27.29
C GLU A 56 -13.03 -3.32 28.03
N GLU A 57 -13.43 -2.07 28.32
CA GLU A 57 -12.61 -1.04 28.99
C GLU A 57 -11.23 -0.82 28.34
N LYS A 58 -11.12 -1.10 27.03
CA LYS A 58 -9.84 -1.08 26.33
C LYS A 58 -9.40 0.34 25.99
N GLU A 59 -8.14 0.64 26.25
CA GLU A 59 -7.47 1.85 25.77
C GLU A 59 -6.71 1.58 24.47
N PHE A 60 -6.74 2.54 23.55
CA PHE A 60 -6.08 2.40 22.27
C PHE A 60 -4.82 3.25 22.26
N ARG A 61 -3.67 2.59 22.06
CA ARG A 61 -2.47 3.30 21.64
C ARG A 61 -2.61 3.81 20.20
N SER A 62 -3.15 2.96 19.34
CA SER A 62 -3.34 3.19 17.91
C SER A 62 -4.36 2.18 17.35
N VAL A 63 -4.67 2.27 16.06
CA VAL A 63 -5.52 1.32 15.33
C VAL A 63 -4.66 0.47 14.39
N THR A 64 -4.55 -0.82 14.67
CA THR A 64 -3.62 -1.74 13.98
C THR A 64 -3.74 -1.71 12.45
N ALA A 65 -4.95 -1.73 11.91
CA ALA A 65 -5.16 -1.69 10.46
C ALA A 65 -4.69 -0.36 9.83
N ILE A 66 -4.91 0.77 10.52
CA ILE A 66 -4.44 2.09 10.07
C ILE A 66 -2.90 2.12 10.07
N ASP A 67 -2.27 1.65 11.15
CA ASP A 67 -0.81 1.58 11.24
C ASP A 67 -0.20 0.72 10.13
N PHE A 68 -0.83 -0.41 9.81
CA PHE A 68 -0.39 -1.26 8.72
C PHE A 68 -0.46 -0.53 7.37
N ILE A 69 -1.60 0.12 7.06
CA ILE A 69 -1.78 0.88 5.81
C ILE A 69 -0.76 2.02 5.73
N LEU A 70 -0.61 2.83 6.79
CA LEU A 70 0.31 3.97 6.78
C LEU A 70 1.77 3.53 6.55
N ARG A 71 2.14 2.35 7.05
CA ARG A 71 3.49 1.79 6.87
C ARG A 71 3.71 1.20 5.47
N ILE A 72 2.72 0.51 4.90
CA ILE A 72 2.90 -0.31 3.69
C ILE A 72 2.42 0.41 2.42
N ALA A 73 1.34 1.17 2.46
CA ALA A 73 0.77 1.85 1.29
C ALA A 73 1.78 2.78 0.56
N PRO A 74 2.66 3.54 1.25
CA PRO A 74 3.69 4.33 0.57
C PRO A 74 4.63 3.51 -0.30
N LEU A 75 4.98 2.30 0.15
CA LEU A 75 5.92 1.41 -0.51
C LEU A 75 5.35 0.86 -1.83
N PHE A 76 4.03 0.71 -1.90
CA PHE A 76 3.30 0.25 -3.09
C PHE A 76 2.67 1.41 -3.88
N LEU A 77 3.04 2.65 -3.58
CA LEU A 77 2.52 3.84 -4.24
C LEU A 77 0.97 3.98 -4.16
N CYS A 78 0.35 3.41 -3.12
CA CYS A 78 -1.10 3.33 -2.96
C CYS A 78 -1.71 4.63 -2.40
N LYS A 79 -1.65 5.71 -3.19
CA LYS A 79 -2.20 7.04 -2.84
C LYS A 79 -3.65 6.99 -2.33
N GLN A 80 -4.50 6.16 -2.95
CA GLN A 80 -5.92 6.10 -2.64
C GLN A 80 -6.19 5.65 -1.20
N LEU A 81 -5.38 4.73 -0.66
CA LEU A 81 -5.53 4.29 0.72
C LEU A 81 -5.18 5.40 1.72
N LEU A 82 -4.15 6.21 1.44
CA LEU A 82 -3.83 7.36 2.30
C LEU A 82 -4.96 8.41 2.28
N LEU A 83 -5.60 8.63 1.13
CA LEU A 83 -6.78 9.50 1.04
C LEU A 83 -7.97 8.94 1.82
N GLN A 84 -8.19 7.62 1.81
CA GLN A 84 -9.22 6.98 2.62
C GLN A 84 -8.96 7.17 4.12
N ILE A 85 -7.70 6.98 4.57
CA ILE A 85 -7.32 7.26 5.97
C ILE A 85 -7.54 8.73 6.31
N GLU A 86 -7.12 9.65 5.46
CA GLU A 86 -7.32 11.09 5.67
C GLU A 86 -8.82 11.44 5.82
N ALA A 87 -9.66 10.89 4.94
CA ALA A 87 -11.11 11.07 5.01
C ALA A 87 -11.71 10.44 6.29
N LEU A 88 -11.22 9.27 6.70
CA LEU A 88 -11.62 8.59 7.92
C LEU A 88 -11.30 9.44 9.15
N LEU A 89 -10.06 9.91 9.29
CA LEU A 89 -9.63 10.73 10.44
C LEU A 89 -10.42 12.05 10.51
N LYS A 90 -10.64 12.71 9.36
CA LYS A 90 -11.45 13.95 9.29
C LYS A 90 -12.91 13.73 9.69
N SER A 91 -13.50 12.59 9.31
CA SER A 91 -14.91 12.29 9.59
C SER A 91 -15.14 11.71 10.99
N GLN A 92 -14.14 11.06 11.59
CA GLN A 92 -14.26 10.32 12.85
C GLN A 92 -13.33 10.87 13.93
N ARG A 93 -13.70 12.01 14.52
CA ARG A 93 -12.98 12.63 15.65
C ARG A 93 -12.77 11.72 16.87
N LEU A 94 -13.55 10.64 16.98
CA LEU A 94 -13.37 9.65 18.04
C LEU A 94 -12.05 8.87 17.91
N ILE A 95 -11.53 8.67 16.70
CA ILE A 95 -10.26 7.97 16.53
C ILE A 95 -9.16 8.81 17.20
N GLU A 96 -8.99 10.06 16.76
CA GLU A 96 -7.99 10.99 17.32
C GLU A 96 -8.14 11.20 18.83
N LYS A 97 -9.39 11.32 19.33
CA LYS A 97 -9.62 11.53 20.77
C LYS A 97 -9.23 10.33 21.65
N ASN A 98 -9.26 9.12 21.09
CA ASN A 98 -9.15 7.90 21.88
C ASN A 98 -7.91 7.08 21.56
N THR A 99 -7.06 7.52 20.63
CA THR A 99 -5.74 6.96 20.40
C THR A 99 -4.68 7.81 21.09
N SER A 100 -3.74 7.19 21.80
CA SER A 100 -2.65 7.92 22.45
C SER A 100 -1.58 8.41 21.47
N GLN A 101 -1.50 7.85 20.27
CA GLN A 101 -0.59 8.29 19.21
C GLN A 101 -1.30 9.28 18.27
N ASP A 102 -0.53 10.25 17.78
CA ASP A 102 -0.99 11.19 16.76
C ASP A 102 -1.01 10.51 15.38
N LEU A 103 -2.21 10.08 14.96
CA LEU A 103 -2.39 9.49 13.64
C LEU A 103 -2.30 10.52 12.50
N GLY A 104 -2.49 11.81 12.79
CA GLY A 104 -2.31 12.89 11.82
C GLY A 104 -0.84 13.09 11.47
N ASP A 105 0.04 13.04 12.47
CA ASP A 105 1.49 13.07 12.26
C ASP A 105 1.94 11.84 11.47
N LYS A 106 1.51 10.63 11.84
CA LYS A 106 1.84 9.41 11.08
C LYS A 106 1.32 9.44 9.64
N LEU A 107 0.13 9.99 9.40
CA LEU A 107 -0.39 10.18 8.06
C LEU A 107 0.48 11.16 7.26
N SER A 108 0.94 12.24 7.90
CA SER A 108 1.86 13.20 7.28
C SER A 108 3.20 12.56 6.91
N GLU A 109 3.75 11.72 7.80
CA GLU A 109 4.94 10.91 7.53
C GLU A 109 4.73 9.95 6.36
N ALA A 110 3.58 9.25 6.33
CA ALA A 110 3.24 8.35 5.22
C ALA A 110 3.11 9.08 3.87
N TRP A 111 2.55 10.30 3.86
CA TRP A 111 2.49 11.13 2.67
C TRP A 111 3.88 11.55 2.17
N LEU A 112 4.77 11.92 3.09
CA LEU A 112 6.16 12.22 2.75
C LEU A 112 6.86 10.99 2.17
N ALA A 113 6.70 9.83 2.81
CA ALA A 113 7.22 8.56 2.33
C ALA A 113 6.69 8.23 0.93
N LEU A 114 5.40 8.41 0.67
CA LEU A 114 4.78 8.16 -0.64
C LEU A 114 5.37 9.09 -1.71
N LYS A 115 5.49 10.39 -1.41
CA LYS A 115 6.08 11.36 -2.33
C LYS A 115 7.51 10.95 -2.70
N ASN A 116 8.29 10.54 -1.72
CA ASN A 116 9.67 10.18 -1.97
C ASN A 116 9.81 8.83 -2.68
N ALA A 117 8.93 7.87 -2.39
CA ALA A 117 8.80 6.63 -3.14
C ALA A 117 8.50 6.90 -4.63
N TYR A 118 7.57 7.82 -4.95
CA TYR A 118 7.34 8.24 -6.33
C TYR A 118 8.56 8.87 -6.99
N ARG A 119 9.28 9.75 -6.28
CA ARG A 119 10.49 10.40 -6.82
C ARG A 119 11.56 9.36 -7.16
N LEU A 120 11.84 8.44 -6.25
CA LEU A 120 12.80 7.38 -6.47
C LEU A 120 12.36 6.45 -7.61
N TRP A 121 11.10 6.01 -7.60
CA TRP A 121 10.56 5.13 -8.64
C TRP A 121 10.72 5.76 -10.03
N ASN A 122 10.26 7.01 -10.19
CA ASN A 122 10.36 7.74 -11.46
C ASN A 122 11.81 7.94 -11.90
N HIS A 123 12.73 8.18 -10.96
CA HIS A 123 14.15 8.32 -11.27
C HIS A 123 14.73 7.00 -11.80
N LEU A 124 14.48 5.88 -11.12
CA LEU A 124 14.95 4.55 -11.53
C LEU A 124 14.34 4.11 -12.87
N GLU A 125 13.10 4.50 -13.17
CA GLU A 125 12.51 4.24 -14.49
C GLU A 125 13.20 4.99 -15.63
N GLN A 126 13.64 6.22 -15.36
CA GLN A 126 14.29 7.07 -16.36
C GLN A 126 15.80 6.77 -16.47
N ASN A 127 16.39 6.22 -15.41
CA ASN A 127 17.82 5.98 -15.27
C ASN A 127 18.03 4.53 -14.75
N PRO A 128 17.84 3.51 -15.61
CA PRO A 128 17.91 2.10 -15.19
C PRO A 128 19.31 1.64 -14.76
N ASP A 129 20.33 2.47 -14.98
CA ASP A 129 21.70 2.24 -14.57
C ASP A 129 22.12 3.08 -13.36
N SER A 130 21.16 3.71 -12.66
CA SER A 130 21.45 4.50 -11.45
C SER A 130 22.13 3.66 -10.38
N ARG A 131 23.25 4.19 -9.88
CA ARG A 131 23.98 3.60 -8.77
C ARG A 131 23.49 4.17 -7.45
N GLN A 132 23.50 3.29 -6.45
CA GLN A 132 22.98 3.56 -5.13
C GLN A 132 23.69 4.74 -4.45
N ASP A 133 25.00 4.89 -4.62
CA ASP A 133 25.85 5.95 -4.07
C ASP A 133 25.63 7.33 -4.72
N GLU A 134 24.95 7.40 -5.86
CA GLU A 134 24.70 8.65 -6.60
C GLU A 134 23.33 9.26 -6.25
N LEU A 135 22.44 8.47 -5.62
CA LEU A 135 21.05 8.87 -5.37
C LEU A 135 20.92 10.03 -4.38
N GLU A 136 21.82 10.17 -3.41
CA GLU A 136 21.79 11.27 -2.44
C GLU A 136 21.99 12.63 -3.14
N GLU A 137 22.97 12.73 -4.02
CA GLU A 137 23.24 13.95 -4.79
C GLU A 137 22.08 14.28 -5.74
N ILE A 138 21.52 13.26 -6.41
CA ILE A 138 20.48 13.44 -7.42
C ILE A 138 19.12 13.78 -6.78
N LEU A 139 18.73 13.08 -5.72
CA LEU A 139 17.42 13.23 -5.09
C LEU A 139 17.43 14.26 -3.95
N GLY A 140 18.61 14.68 -3.48
CA GLY A 140 18.78 15.64 -2.38
C GLY A 140 18.19 15.11 -1.07
N TRP A 141 18.30 13.81 -0.83
CA TRP A 141 17.64 13.10 0.27
C TRP A 141 18.65 12.27 1.05
N VAL A 142 18.40 12.06 2.34
CA VAL A 142 19.31 11.34 3.24
C VAL A 142 19.56 9.93 2.71
N GLN A 143 20.83 9.57 2.54
CA GLN A 143 21.24 8.28 1.98
C GLN A 143 20.55 7.06 2.62
N GLU A 144 20.40 7.09 3.95
CA GLU A 144 19.80 5.97 4.69
C GLU A 144 18.31 5.79 4.37
N ASP A 145 17.55 6.87 4.13
CA ASP A 145 16.10 6.79 3.92
C ASP A 145 15.76 6.04 2.64
N TRP A 146 16.40 6.40 1.52
CA TRP A 146 16.16 5.68 0.27
C TRP A 146 16.78 4.28 0.30
N ARG A 147 17.87 4.05 1.07
CA ARG A 147 18.45 2.71 1.23
C ARG A 147 17.45 1.77 1.90
N GLN A 148 16.80 2.23 2.97
CA GLN A 148 15.74 1.48 3.63
C GLN A 148 14.56 1.24 2.69
N LEU A 149 14.17 2.24 1.89
CA LEU A 149 13.13 2.07 0.88
C LEU A 149 13.50 1.00 -0.17
N CYS A 150 14.72 1.03 -0.72
CA CYS A 150 15.21 0.02 -1.66
C CYS A 150 15.28 -1.37 -1.04
N LEU A 151 15.71 -1.49 0.22
CA LEU A 151 15.72 -2.76 0.95
C LEU A 151 14.30 -3.33 1.07
N ARG A 152 13.32 -2.51 1.45
CA ARG A 152 11.91 -2.94 1.49
C ARG A 152 11.38 -3.34 0.13
N TRP A 153 11.68 -2.56 -0.90
CA TRP A 153 11.29 -2.92 -2.27
C TRP A 153 11.94 -4.21 -2.75
N GLU A 154 13.17 -4.51 -2.34
CA GLU A 154 13.84 -5.77 -2.65
C GLU A 154 13.18 -6.93 -1.89
N GLU A 155 12.85 -6.76 -0.60
CA GLU A 155 12.07 -7.72 0.19
C GLU A 155 10.72 -8.05 -0.46
N PHE A 156 10.10 -7.07 -1.11
CA PHE A 156 8.83 -7.23 -1.84
C PHE A 156 9.00 -7.68 -3.30
N GLY A 157 10.22 -7.84 -3.79
CA GLY A 157 10.49 -8.21 -5.18
C GLY A 157 10.09 -7.13 -6.19
N LEU A 158 10.05 -5.86 -5.80
CA LEU A 158 9.80 -4.72 -6.69
C LEU A 158 11.10 -4.25 -7.38
N VAL A 159 12.23 -4.38 -6.69
CA VAL A 159 13.56 -4.08 -7.20
C VAL A 159 14.53 -5.22 -6.92
N TYR A 160 15.69 -5.20 -7.58
CA TYR A 160 16.85 -5.99 -7.19
C TYR A 160 18.09 -5.10 -7.20
N ARG A 161 19.06 -5.44 -6.34
CA ARG A 161 20.34 -4.73 -6.26
C ARG A 161 21.45 -5.58 -6.83
N GLU A 162 22.09 -5.08 -7.89
CA GLU A 162 23.22 -5.73 -8.56
C GLU A 162 24.53 -5.14 -8.03
N PRO A 163 25.44 -5.93 -7.45
CA PRO A 163 26.71 -5.40 -6.94
C PRO A 163 27.53 -4.73 -8.04
N GLU A 164 27.99 -3.50 -7.79
CA GLU A 164 28.81 -2.74 -8.72
C GLU A 164 29.93 -2.02 -7.96
N GLY A 165 31.11 -2.66 -7.92
CA GLY A 165 32.26 -2.19 -7.16
C GLY A 165 31.99 -2.20 -5.65
N VAL A 166 32.05 -1.03 -5.01
CA VAL A 166 31.76 -0.83 -3.58
C VAL A 166 30.30 -0.47 -3.30
N SER A 167 29.46 -0.42 -4.34
CA SER A 167 28.08 0.03 -4.30
C SER A 167 27.17 -1.00 -4.98
N TYR A 168 25.92 -0.61 -5.20
CA TYR A 168 24.92 -1.41 -5.89
C TYR A 168 24.28 -0.59 -7.01
N ARG A 169 24.04 -1.21 -8.16
CA ARG A 169 23.10 -0.72 -9.15
C ARG A 169 21.70 -1.15 -8.74
N ILE A 170 20.76 -0.22 -8.73
CA ILE A 170 19.37 -0.52 -8.36
C ILE A 170 18.56 -0.67 -9.64
N ARG A 171 17.94 -1.84 -9.82
CA ARG A 171 17.10 -2.10 -10.99
C ARG A 171 15.68 -2.44 -10.56
N LEU A 172 14.72 -1.80 -11.23
CA LEU A 172 13.32 -2.17 -11.10
C LEU A 172 13.15 -3.57 -11.70
N ARG A 173 12.58 -4.51 -10.94
CA ARG A 173 12.26 -5.84 -11.45
C ARG A 173 11.15 -5.77 -12.51
N TYR A 174 10.31 -4.76 -12.40
CA TYR A 174 9.15 -4.52 -13.24
C TYR A 174 9.06 -3.02 -13.57
N PRO A 175 9.57 -2.55 -14.73
CA PRO A 175 9.35 -1.16 -15.14
C PRO A 175 7.84 -0.89 -15.28
N MET A 176 7.29 0.21 -14.74
CA MET A 176 5.85 0.48 -14.85
C MET A 176 5.44 0.89 -16.26
N ARG A 177 6.36 1.48 -17.03
CA ARG A 177 6.11 1.87 -18.42
C ARG A 177 6.23 0.72 -19.41
N GLU A 178 6.71 -0.43 -18.95
CA GLU A 178 6.77 -1.62 -19.78
C GLU A 178 5.34 -2.05 -20.14
N PRO A 179 5.03 -2.20 -21.44
CA PRO A 179 3.76 -2.75 -21.87
C PRO A 179 3.62 -4.19 -21.35
N THR A 180 2.66 -4.41 -20.46
CA THR A 180 2.36 -5.75 -19.93
C THR A 180 0.90 -6.10 -20.24
N GLU A 181 0.58 -7.38 -20.18
CA GLU A 181 -0.78 -7.85 -20.42
C GLU A 181 -1.55 -7.80 -19.10
N GLY A 182 -2.76 -7.24 -19.14
CA GLY A 182 -3.67 -7.19 -18.01
C GLY A 182 -5.03 -7.72 -18.42
N LYS A 183 -5.64 -8.56 -17.57
CA LYS A 183 -6.96 -9.11 -17.79
C LYS A 183 -8.00 -8.32 -17.00
N CYS A 184 -9.03 -7.84 -17.68
CA CYS A 184 -10.15 -7.15 -17.06
C CYS A 184 -10.92 -8.13 -16.16
N PRO A 185 -11.09 -7.85 -14.86
CA PRO A 185 -11.81 -8.76 -13.95
C PRO A 185 -13.30 -8.86 -14.29
N ALA A 186 -13.89 -7.83 -14.92
CA ALA A 186 -15.31 -7.78 -15.18
C ALA A 186 -15.75 -8.51 -16.47
N CYS A 187 -14.92 -8.51 -17.52
CA CYS A 187 -15.28 -9.13 -18.82
C CYS A 187 -14.26 -10.16 -19.31
N GLY A 188 -13.11 -10.29 -18.65
CA GLY A 188 -12.06 -11.24 -19.02
C GLY A 188 -11.20 -10.82 -20.21
N GLU A 189 -11.40 -9.63 -20.78
CA GLU A 189 -10.60 -9.13 -21.90
C GLU A 189 -9.15 -8.91 -21.47
N THR A 190 -8.19 -9.36 -22.29
CA THR A 190 -6.77 -9.08 -22.09
C THR A 190 -6.36 -7.86 -22.89
N VAL A 191 -5.89 -6.81 -22.22
CA VAL A 191 -5.37 -5.60 -22.85
C VAL A 191 -3.86 -5.51 -22.61
N LYS A 192 -3.14 -4.88 -23.54
CA LYS A 192 -1.71 -4.58 -23.39
C LYS A 192 -1.53 -3.09 -23.17
N LYS A 193 -1.21 -2.69 -21.94
CA LYS A 193 -1.00 -1.30 -21.54
C LYS A 193 0.24 -1.19 -20.64
N PRO A 194 0.80 0.01 -20.43
CA PRO A 194 1.81 0.21 -19.40
C PRO A 194 1.34 -0.37 -18.06
N ARG A 195 2.22 -1.11 -17.39
CA ARG A 195 1.95 -1.72 -16.08
C ARG A 195 1.39 -0.70 -15.06
N CYS A 196 1.84 0.56 -15.07
CA CYS A 196 1.24 1.62 -14.23
C CYS A 196 -0.26 1.82 -14.50
N GLU A 197 -0.67 1.84 -15.77
CA GLU A 197 -2.07 2.04 -16.13
C GLU A 197 -2.93 0.86 -15.66
N LEU A 198 -2.41 -0.36 -15.77
CA LEU A 198 -3.10 -1.58 -15.35
C LEU A 198 -3.24 -1.71 -13.83
N LEU A 199 -2.26 -1.19 -13.09
CA LEU A 199 -2.26 -1.14 -11.63
C LEU A 199 -3.05 0.05 -11.06
N THR A 200 -3.66 0.87 -11.92
CA THR A 200 -4.57 1.95 -11.53
C THR A 200 -5.98 1.68 -12.06
N GLN A 201 -6.97 2.33 -11.45
CA GLN A 201 -8.35 2.29 -11.94
C GLN A 201 -8.42 2.87 -13.36
N THR A 202 -8.55 1.99 -14.34
CA THR A 202 -8.53 2.34 -15.76
C THR A 202 -9.77 1.75 -16.43
N PRO A 203 -10.47 2.51 -17.30
CA PRO A 203 -11.60 1.97 -18.04
C PRO A 203 -11.13 0.84 -18.98
N CYS A 204 -11.89 -0.26 -18.99
CA CYS A 204 -11.68 -1.34 -19.92
C CYS A 204 -12.20 -0.97 -21.31
N ASP A 205 -11.33 -1.10 -22.32
CA ASP A 205 -11.66 -0.75 -23.70
C ASP A 205 -12.79 -1.62 -24.30
N ALA A 206 -13.04 -2.81 -23.73
CA ALA A 206 -14.10 -3.72 -24.17
C ALA A 206 -15.44 -3.50 -23.45
N CYS A 207 -15.45 -3.40 -22.11
CA CYS A 207 -16.70 -3.33 -21.33
C CYS A 207 -16.98 -1.97 -20.70
N GLY A 208 -16.06 -1.01 -20.81
CA GLY A 208 -16.19 0.35 -20.28
C GLY A 208 -16.12 0.46 -18.75
N LYS A 209 -16.10 -0.65 -18.00
CA LYS A 209 -15.98 -0.63 -16.54
C LYS A 209 -14.59 -0.17 -16.12
N VAL A 210 -14.55 0.66 -15.09
CA VAL A 210 -13.32 1.15 -14.47
C VAL A 210 -12.91 0.16 -13.40
N GLU A 211 -11.84 -0.58 -13.66
CA GLU A 211 -11.34 -1.65 -12.79
C GLU A 211 -9.82 -1.54 -12.65
N VAL A 212 -9.26 -2.23 -11.66
CA VAL A 212 -7.82 -2.52 -11.62
C VAL A 212 -7.60 -3.84 -12.35
N PHE A 213 -6.73 -3.83 -13.36
CA PHE A 213 -6.52 -5.00 -14.22
C PHE A 213 -5.62 -6.03 -13.52
N VAL A 214 -5.91 -7.32 -13.72
CA VAL A 214 -5.07 -8.41 -13.21
C VAL A 214 -3.92 -8.64 -14.17
N LEU A 215 -2.68 -8.38 -13.76
CA LEU A 215 -1.51 -8.60 -14.61
C LEU A 215 -1.36 -10.08 -14.98
N VAL A 216 -1.16 -10.36 -16.26
CA VAL A 216 -0.89 -11.71 -16.79
C VAL A 216 0.62 -11.92 -16.76
N VAL A 217 1.09 -12.76 -15.85
CA VAL A 217 2.52 -13.12 -15.77
C VAL A 217 2.79 -14.18 -16.83
N ASN A 218 3.35 -13.77 -17.97
CA ASN A 218 3.86 -14.73 -18.95
C ASN A 218 5.10 -15.41 -18.36
N SER A 219 4.97 -16.68 -17.98
CA SER A 219 6.04 -17.52 -17.42
C SER A 219 7.14 -17.89 -18.44
N ALA A 220 7.29 -17.12 -19.53
CA ALA A 220 8.16 -17.44 -20.66
C ALA A 220 9.51 -16.70 -20.65
N SER A 221 9.78 -15.81 -19.68
CA SER A 221 11.03 -15.03 -19.62
C SER A 221 11.98 -15.43 -18.49
N ALA A 222 11.85 -16.64 -17.94
CA ALA A 222 12.83 -17.22 -17.00
C ALA A 222 13.93 -18.01 -17.74
N SER A 223 14.55 -17.40 -18.75
CA SER A 223 15.71 -17.96 -19.45
C SER A 223 16.68 -16.85 -19.86
N VAL A 224 17.42 -16.33 -18.88
CA VAL A 224 18.75 -15.73 -19.08
C VAL A 224 19.61 -16.15 -17.90
#